data_AF-A0A0Q8V0P6-F1
#
_entry.id   AF-A0A0Q8V0P6-F1
#
_cell.length_a   1.000
_cell.length_b   1.000
_cell.length_c   1.000
_cell.angle_alpha   90.00
_cell.angle_beta   90.00
_cell.angle_gamma   90.00
#
_symmetry.space_group_name_H-M   'P 1'
#
loop_
_entity.id
_entity.type
_entity.pdbx_description
1 polymer ?
#
loop_
_entity_poly.entity_id
_entity_poly.type
_entity_poly.pdbx_seq_one_letter_code
_entity_poly.pdbx_strand_id
1 'polypeptide(L)'
;MTAIIGGISAGVSGCSVSGADKEEQMQANLANQRKVAVKLVENYPNPELESITFTSAGSVGGAGDWAARAVISVGGRDYNGILGTSLSSGDGLPTIAEDVTPGLVAVTYSDGTSEMLP
;
A
#
# COMPACT_ATOMS: atom_id res chain seq x y z
N MET A 1 -30.05 23.66 56.07
CA MET A 1 -30.40 24.34 54.80
C MET A 1 -29.13 24.97 54.27
N THR A 2 -28.74 24.60 53.04
CA THR A 2 -28.31 25.48 51.93
C THR A 2 -27.52 24.60 50.95
N ALA A 3 -28.14 24.37 49.80
CA ALA A 3 -27.54 23.75 48.64
C ALA A 3 -26.58 24.75 47.97
N ILE A 4 -25.51 24.24 47.35
CA ILE A 4 -24.84 24.94 46.25
C ILE A 4 -24.87 24.02 45.03
N ILE A 5 -25.47 24.58 44.00
CA ILE A 5 -25.74 24.07 42.66
C ILE A 5 -24.49 24.22 41.80
N GLY A 6 -24.27 23.24 40.94
CA GLY A 6 -23.99 23.49 39.53
C GLY A 6 -22.52 23.61 39.11
N GLY A 7 -22.19 22.79 38.11
CA GLY A 7 -21.06 23.08 37.22
C GLY A 7 -20.22 21.88 36.85
N ILE A 8 -20.79 20.80 36.30
CA ILE A 8 -19.99 19.91 35.46
C ILE A 8 -19.91 20.56 34.08
N SER A 9 -18.99 21.51 33.95
CA SER A 9 -18.39 21.86 32.69
C SER A 9 -17.29 20.84 32.41
N ALA A 10 -17.59 19.83 31.61
CA ALA A 10 -16.57 18.95 31.04
C ALA A 10 -16.91 18.66 29.58
N GLY A 11 -16.38 19.53 28.73
CA GLY A 11 -15.94 19.23 27.37
C GLY A 11 -16.96 18.57 26.44
N VAL A 12 -17.63 19.37 25.63
CA VAL A 12 -17.84 18.94 24.24
C VAL A 12 -16.46 18.82 23.59
N SER A 13 -15.87 17.62 23.68
CA SER A 13 -14.70 17.25 22.88
C SER A 13 -15.13 17.17 21.42
N GLY A 14 -15.31 18.33 20.79
CA GLY A 14 -15.32 18.46 19.35
C GLY A 14 -13.88 18.34 18.87
N CYS A 15 -13.48 17.15 18.42
CA CYS A 15 -12.32 16.79 17.59
C CYS A 15 -12.53 15.31 17.20
N SER A 16 -12.63 14.80 15.97
CA SER A 16 -12.44 15.31 14.62
C SER A 16 -13.09 14.27 13.68
N VAL A 17 -14.33 14.47 13.24
CA VAL A 17 -14.98 13.55 12.28
C VAL A 17 -14.18 13.43 10.96
N SER A 18 -13.37 14.44 10.63
CA SER A 18 -12.56 14.51 9.41
C SER A 18 -11.25 13.67 9.44
N GLY A 19 -10.89 13.10 10.58
CA GLY A 19 -9.67 12.29 10.74
C GLY A 19 -9.90 10.80 10.51
N ALA A 20 -11.08 10.30 10.90
CA ALA A 20 -11.44 8.89 10.77
C ALA A 20 -11.45 8.45 9.30
N ASP A 21 -12.06 9.25 8.42
CA ASP A 21 -12.14 8.95 6.98
C ASP A 21 -10.76 8.88 6.31
N LYS A 22 -9.81 9.72 6.75
CA LYS A 22 -8.44 9.74 6.22
C LYS A 22 -7.63 8.54 6.68
N GLU A 23 -7.77 8.19 7.96
CA GLU A 23 -7.13 7.00 8.52
C GLU A 23 -7.67 5.74 7.84
N GLU A 24 -8.99 5.61 7.69
CA GLU A 24 -9.62 4.48 7.00
C GLU A 24 -9.15 4.38 5.55
N GLN A 25 -9.09 5.51 4.83
CA GLN A 25 -8.58 5.53 3.46
C GLN A 25 -7.10 5.14 3.37
N MET A 26 -6.28 5.58 4.32
CA MET A 26 -4.87 5.19 4.39
C MET A 26 -4.72 3.69 4.62
N GLN A 27 -5.47 3.12 5.58
CA GLN A 27 -5.44 1.69 5.85
C GLN A 27 -5.94 0.86 4.65
N ALA A 28 -6.98 1.33 3.96
CA ALA A 28 -7.47 0.70 2.73
C ALA A 28 -6.41 0.73 1.61
N ASN A 29 -5.68 1.83 1.48
CA ASN A 29 -4.58 1.96 0.53
C ASN A 29 -3.41 1.01 0.84
N LEU A 30 -3.02 0.89 2.11
CA LEU A 30 -1.98 -0.05 2.54
C LEU A 30 -2.40 -1.50 2.28
N ALA A 31 -3.66 -1.86 2.56
CA ALA A 31 -4.20 -3.17 2.24
C ALA A 31 -4.15 -3.47 0.73
N ASN A 32 -4.45 -2.47 -0.11
CA ASN A 32 -4.34 -2.60 -1.56
C ASN A 32 -2.88 -2.75 -2.03
N GLN A 33 -1.93 -1.99 -1.46
CA GLN A 33 -0.50 -2.15 -1.76
C GLN A 33 -0.03 -3.57 -1.47
N ARG A 34 -0.37 -4.10 -0.28
CA ARG A 34 -0.03 -5.48 0.10
C ARG A 34 -0.64 -6.49 -0.86
N LYS A 35 -1.93 -6.34 -1.17
CA LYS A 35 -2.65 -7.23 -2.09
C LYS A 35 -2.00 -7.26 -3.47
N VAL A 36 -1.56 -6.12 -4.00
CA VAL A 36 -0.92 -6.05 -5.31
C VAL A 36 0.52 -6.58 -5.26
N ALA A 37 1.26 -6.32 -4.18
CA ALA A 37 2.60 -6.88 -3.99
C ALA A 37 2.57 -8.41 -3.97
N VAL A 38 1.69 -9.02 -3.17
CA VAL A 38 1.50 -10.48 -3.14
C VAL A 38 1.18 -11.01 -4.52
N LYS A 39 0.20 -10.41 -5.22
CA LYS A 39 -0.14 -10.83 -6.59
C LYS A 39 1.04 -10.69 -7.56
N LEU A 40 1.87 -9.67 -7.41
CA LEU A 40 3.03 -9.49 -8.28
C LEU A 40 4.03 -10.62 -8.05
N VAL A 41 4.34 -10.95 -6.79
CA VAL A 41 5.25 -12.05 -6.46
C VAL A 41 4.70 -13.40 -6.94
N GLU A 42 3.40 -13.65 -6.76
CA GLU A 42 2.74 -14.88 -7.23
C GLU A 42 2.74 -15.02 -8.77
N ASN A 43 2.49 -13.93 -9.51
CA ASN A 43 2.37 -13.97 -10.97
C ASN A 43 3.70 -13.72 -11.70
N TYR A 44 4.71 -13.21 -10.99
CA TYR A 44 6.04 -12.92 -11.52
C TYR A 44 7.09 -13.68 -10.69
N PRO A 45 7.13 -15.03 -10.80
CA PRO A 45 8.07 -15.87 -10.07
C PRO A 45 9.49 -15.72 -10.66
N ASN A 46 10.11 -14.57 -10.43
CA ASN A 46 11.48 -14.28 -10.83
C ASN A 46 12.38 -14.36 -9.59
N PRO A 47 13.41 -15.21 -9.55
CA PRO A 47 14.39 -15.19 -8.45
C PRO A 47 15.15 -13.87 -8.37
N GLU A 48 15.17 -13.11 -9.47
CA GLU A 48 15.80 -11.80 -9.55
C GLU A 48 14.85 -10.68 -9.09
N LEU A 49 13.56 -10.95 -8.79
CA LEU A 49 12.71 -9.97 -8.13
C LEU A 49 13.20 -9.77 -6.70
N GLU A 50 13.78 -8.61 -6.45
CA GLU A 50 14.43 -8.30 -5.17
C GLU A 50 13.50 -7.49 -4.27
N SER A 51 12.83 -6.48 -4.83
CA SER A 51 12.01 -5.58 -4.04
C SER A 51 10.90 -4.87 -4.80
N ILE A 52 9.89 -4.43 -4.03
CA ILE A 52 8.79 -3.57 -4.46
C ILE A 52 8.72 -2.40 -3.47
N THR A 53 8.97 -1.19 -3.93
CA THR A 53 8.91 0.03 -3.10
C THR A 53 7.81 0.95 -3.60
N PHE A 54 6.72 1.06 -2.83
CA PHE A 54 5.63 1.97 -3.15
C PHE A 54 6.03 3.43 -2.89
N THR A 55 5.93 4.26 -3.93
CA THR A 55 6.28 5.70 -3.87
C THR A 55 5.04 6.60 -3.71
N SER A 56 3.85 6.00 -3.66
CA SER A 56 2.60 6.71 -3.42
C SER A 56 1.61 5.81 -2.69
N ALA A 57 0.74 6.42 -1.86
CA ALA A 57 -0.36 5.70 -1.20
C ALA A 57 -1.28 4.96 -2.18
N GLY A 58 -1.39 5.49 -3.40
CA GLY A 58 -2.34 5.03 -4.40
C GLY A 58 -3.70 5.70 -4.23
N SER A 59 -4.48 5.65 -5.30
CA SER A 59 -5.79 6.29 -5.35
C SER A 59 -6.61 5.69 -6.48
N VAL A 60 -7.93 5.82 -6.36
CA VAL A 60 -8.87 5.63 -7.47
C VAL A 60 -8.89 6.91 -8.29
N GLY A 61 -8.49 6.84 -9.56
CA GLY A 61 -8.55 7.97 -10.49
C GLY A 61 -9.85 7.96 -11.30
N GLY A 62 -10.77 8.89 -11.05
CA GLY A 62 -12.02 9.01 -11.81
C GLY A 62 -12.87 7.73 -11.72
N ALA A 63 -13.24 7.16 -12.87
CA ALA A 63 -13.96 5.87 -12.96
C ALA A 63 -13.02 4.65 -13.08
N GLY A 64 -11.70 4.85 -12.93
CA GLY A 64 -10.69 3.80 -13.08
C GLY A 64 -10.50 2.93 -11.84
N ASP A 65 -9.65 1.93 -11.96
CA ASP A 65 -9.23 1.09 -10.83
C ASP A 65 -8.26 1.81 -9.90
N TRP A 66 -8.18 1.35 -8.65
CA TRP A 66 -7.14 1.79 -7.73
C TRP A 66 -5.76 1.43 -8.29
N ALA A 67 -4.83 2.37 -8.20
CA ALA A 67 -3.42 2.11 -8.51
C ALA A 67 -2.47 2.96 -7.66
N ALA A 68 -1.26 2.42 -7.45
CA ALA A 68 -0.16 3.09 -6.78
C ALA A 68 1.10 3.05 -7.64
N ARG A 69 1.92 4.10 -7.56
CA ARG A 69 3.28 4.10 -8.12
C ARG A 69 4.20 3.27 -7.24
N ALA A 70 5.08 2.51 -7.88
CA ALA A 70 6.12 1.74 -7.22
C ALA A 70 7.39 1.69 -8.06
N VAL A 71 8.51 1.43 -7.40
CA VAL A 71 9.77 1.02 -8.01
C VAL A 71 9.94 -0.47 -7.74
N ILE A 72 10.24 -1.24 -8.78
CA ILE A 72 10.41 -2.69 -8.72
C ILE A 72 11.87 -2.97 -9.07
N SER A 73 12.64 -3.60 -8.18
CA SER A 73 14.02 -4.02 -8.49
C SER A 73 14.00 -5.45 -9.00
N VAL A 74 14.52 -5.65 -10.22
CA VAL A 74 14.70 -6.97 -10.83
C VAL A 74 16.12 -7.08 -11.37
N GLY A 75 16.91 -8.02 -10.84
CA GLY A 75 18.26 -8.31 -11.31
C GLY A 75 19.20 -7.10 -11.20
N GLY A 76 19.13 -6.39 -10.07
CA GLY A 76 19.87 -5.16 -9.82
C GLY A 76 19.48 -3.96 -10.69
N ARG A 77 18.28 -3.97 -11.30
CA ARG A 77 17.75 -2.85 -12.09
C ARG A 77 16.40 -2.41 -11.57
N ASP A 78 16.22 -1.09 -11.49
CA ASP A 78 14.99 -0.47 -11.03
C ASP A 78 14.04 -0.16 -12.18
N TYR A 79 12.77 -0.56 -12.03
CA TYR A 79 11.69 -0.33 -12.96
C TYR A 79 10.59 0.49 -12.28
N ASN A 80 10.24 1.64 -12.86
CA ASN A 80 9.12 2.45 -12.38
C ASN A 80 7.82 1.88 -12.94
N GLY A 81 6.87 1.57 -12.06
CA GLY A 81 5.60 0.95 -12.43
C GLY A 81 4.40 1.62 -11.78
N ILE A 82 3.24 1.43 -12.40
CA ILE A 82 1.93 1.67 -11.79
C ILE A 82 1.30 0.31 -11.50
N LEU A 83 1.10 0.04 -10.22
CA LEU A 83 0.59 -1.22 -9.70
C LEU A 83 -0.88 -1.04 -9.31
N GLY A 84 -1.77 -1.70 -10.06
CA GLY A 84 -3.22 -1.68 -9.84
C GLY A 84 -3.76 -2.99 -9.28
N THR A 85 -4.96 -2.95 -8.68
CA THR A 85 -5.63 -4.15 -8.15
C THR A 85 -6.01 -5.17 -9.23
N SER A 86 -6.15 -4.70 -10.46
CA SER A 86 -6.56 -5.43 -11.66
C SER A 86 -5.38 -5.52 -12.63
N LEU A 87 -4.33 -6.29 -12.28
CA LEU A 87 -3.12 -6.51 -13.09
C LEU A 87 -2.31 -5.24 -13.43
N SER A 88 -0.99 -5.33 -13.23
CA SER A 88 -0.03 -4.26 -13.46
C SER A 88 -0.07 -3.75 -14.91
N SER A 89 -0.29 -2.45 -15.09
CA SER A 89 -0.02 -1.76 -16.35
C SER A 89 1.13 -0.79 -16.10
N GLY A 90 2.35 -1.27 -16.34
CA GLY A 90 3.59 -0.51 -16.22
C GLY A 90 4.67 -1.18 -17.06
N ASP A 91 5.67 -0.40 -17.49
CA ASP A 91 6.76 -0.77 -18.41
C ASP A 91 7.18 -2.24 -18.23
N GLY A 92 7.12 -2.99 -19.34
CA GLY A 92 7.15 -4.44 -19.36
C GLY A 92 8.28 -5.00 -18.50
N LEU A 93 7.89 -5.58 -17.35
CA LEU A 93 8.80 -6.38 -16.54
C LEU A 93 9.43 -7.46 -17.45
N PRO A 94 10.73 -7.71 -17.34
CA PRO A 94 11.41 -8.64 -18.23
C PRO A 94 10.75 -10.02 -18.17
N THR A 95 10.52 -10.67 -19.32
CA THR A 95 9.95 -12.03 -19.35
C THR A 95 10.94 -13.02 -18.73
N ILE A 96 10.44 -13.92 -17.88
CA ILE A 96 11.23 -14.90 -17.14
C ILE A 96 11.04 -16.30 -17.76
N ALA A 97 12.01 -17.20 -17.58
CA ALA A 97 11.85 -18.62 -17.86
C ALA A 97 10.89 -19.29 -16.85
N GLU A 98 10.08 -20.26 -17.29
CA GLU A 98 8.91 -20.77 -16.54
C GLU A 98 9.23 -21.67 -15.31
N ASP A 99 10.50 -21.90 -14.97
CA ASP A 99 10.91 -22.93 -13.99
C ASP A 99 11.73 -22.41 -12.81
N VAL A 100 11.41 -21.22 -12.29
CA VAL A 100 12.20 -20.62 -11.22
C VAL A 100 11.40 -20.36 -9.95
N THR A 101 11.96 -20.81 -8.82
CA THR A 101 11.36 -20.59 -7.50
C THR A 101 11.52 -19.11 -7.10
N PRO A 102 10.44 -18.42 -6.69
CA PRO A 102 10.53 -17.07 -6.16
C PRO A 102 11.50 -17.00 -4.98
N GLY A 103 12.31 -15.95 -4.94
CA GLY A 103 13.07 -15.58 -3.75
C GLY A 103 12.21 -14.79 -2.76
N LEU A 104 12.74 -14.57 -1.55
CA LEU A 104 12.12 -13.61 -0.62
C LEU A 104 12.19 -12.19 -1.20
N VAL A 105 11.04 -11.57 -1.41
CA VAL A 105 10.92 -10.21 -1.97
C VAL A 105 10.69 -9.21 -0.84
N ALA A 106 11.50 -8.16 -0.79
CA ALA A 106 11.30 -7.06 0.15
C ALA A 106 10.23 -6.09 -0.35
N VAL A 107 9.19 -5.84 0.44
CA VAL A 107 8.13 -4.89 0.12
C VAL A 107 8.20 -3.71 1.08
N THR A 108 8.35 -2.50 0.55
CA THR A 108 8.27 -1.25 1.31
C THR A 108 7.01 -0.49 0.92
N TYR A 109 6.16 -0.25 1.91
CA TYR A 109 4.89 0.45 1.78
C TYR A 109 5.06 1.96 1.78
N SER A 110 4.06 2.67 1.29
CA SER A 110 4.12 4.14 1.22
C SER A 110 4.11 4.84 2.58
N ASP A 111 3.76 4.14 3.66
CA ASP A 111 3.85 4.63 5.04
C ASP A 111 5.24 4.42 5.65
N GLY A 112 6.16 3.82 4.90
CA GLY A 112 7.52 3.50 5.34
C GLY A 112 7.67 2.16 6.06
N THR A 113 6.58 1.41 6.28
CA THR A 113 6.68 0.05 6.81
C THR A 113 7.20 -0.92 5.74
N SER A 114 7.71 -2.08 6.17
CA SER A 114 8.22 -3.09 5.24
C SER A 114 7.96 -4.51 5.72
N GLU A 115 7.79 -5.44 4.78
CA GLU A 115 7.69 -6.87 5.04
C GLU A 115 8.41 -7.70 3.97
N MET A 116 8.64 -8.98 4.27
CA MET A 116 9.20 -9.94 3.31
C MET A 116 8.08 -10.86 2.82
N LEU A 117 7.94 -10.99 1.50
CA LEU A 117 7.01 -11.92 0.87
C LEU A 117 7.76 -13.12 0.27
N PRO A 118 7.24 -14.35 0.41
CA PRO A 118 7.80 -15.55 -0.21
C PRO A 118 7.45 -15.66 -1.69
#